data_AF-A0A315QUB9-F1
#
_entry.id   AF-A0A315QUB9-F1
#
_cell.length_a   1.000
_cell.length_b   1.000
_cell.length_c   1.000
_cell.angle_alpha   90.00
_cell.angle_beta   90.00
_cell.angle_gamma   90.00
#
_symmetry.space_group_name_H-M   'P 1'
#
loop_
_entity.id
_entity.type
_entity.pdbx_description
1 polymer ?
#
loop_
_entity_poly.entity_id
_entity_poly.type
_entity_poly.pdbx_seq_one_letter_code
_entity_poly.pdbx_strand_id
1 'polypeptide(L)'
;LSLLENLDNIAYLDFMIARAEFSIEISAVKPKITSEKLIKIKNGRHLVIENELNKKGAEFTPIDLELKSGSTLITGPNMGGKTVSLKLTALLTVMAQHSLFVPADYFEFNLRNYIYFSLTSDDIKSGLSNFGTEISNLKYVVAAGDDKGLILIDEIAHGTNPAEGYAIAYGIIEKLDTMNSISAITTHYQRLANKLEITHFQVKGLDKDLLAKYHNHIREKGIDILNKCMDYRLERVTSKRDFPQDAIRIAGLLGFDQEILETAKNIMNNDSTGGIENNG
;
A
#
# COMPACT_ATOMS: atom_id res chain seq x y z
N LEU A 1 -45.73 -20.36 -9.42
CA LEU A 1 -44.28 -20.57 -9.26
C LEU A 1 -44.02 -22.05 -9.10
N SER A 2 -43.05 -22.58 -9.83
CA SER A 2 -42.57 -23.96 -9.63
C SER A 2 -41.87 -24.11 -8.27
N LEU A 3 -41.70 -25.34 -7.79
CA LEU A 3 -40.95 -25.60 -6.54
C LEU A 3 -39.50 -25.07 -6.64
N LEU A 4 -38.89 -25.19 -7.82
CA LEU A 4 -37.52 -24.70 -8.07
C LEU A 4 -37.45 -23.18 -8.00
N GLU A 5 -38.41 -22.47 -8.61
CA GLU A 5 -38.47 -20.99 -8.52
C GLU A 5 -38.63 -20.51 -7.08
N ASN A 6 -39.41 -21.22 -6.26
CA ASN A 6 -39.54 -20.89 -4.84
C ASN A 6 -38.23 -21.10 -4.07
N LEU A 7 -37.48 -22.17 -4.36
CA LEU A 7 -36.17 -22.42 -3.76
C LEU A 7 -35.17 -21.33 -4.12
N ASP A 8 -35.11 -20.93 -5.39
CA ASP A 8 -34.22 -19.85 -5.85
C ASP A 8 -34.55 -18.52 -5.17
N ASN A 9 -35.84 -18.19 -5.03
CA ASN A 9 -36.28 -16.97 -4.35
C ASN A 9 -35.93 -16.98 -2.84
N ILE A 10 -36.09 -18.12 -2.17
CA ILE A 10 -35.72 -18.28 -0.75
C ILE A 10 -34.20 -18.15 -0.59
N ALA A 11 -33.41 -18.79 -1.46
CA ALA A 11 -31.95 -18.69 -1.43
C ALA A 11 -31.46 -17.25 -1.66
N TYR A 12 -32.10 -16.52 -2.59
CA TYR A 12 -31.79 -15.12 -2.82
C TYR A 12 -32.11 -14.25 -1.60
N LEU A 13 -33.26 -14.48 -0.96
CA LEU A 13 -33.66 -13.76 0.26
C LEU A 13 -32.69 -14.04 1.42
N ASP A 14 -32.34 -15.30 1.65
CA ASP A 14 -31.37 -15.71 2.67
C ASP A 14 -30.00 -15.04 2.46
N PHE A 15 -29.51 -15.04 1.22
CA PHE A 15 -28.27 -14.35 0.86
C PHE A 15 -28.34 -12.83 1.09
N MET A 16 -29.48 -12.19 0.82
CA MET A 16 -29.66 -10.76 1.09
C MET A 16 -29.66 -10.46 2.59
N ILE A 17 -30.31 -11.28 3.40
CA ILE A 17 -30.33 -11.15 4.87
C ILE A 17 -28.93 -11.31 5.43
N ALA A 18 -28.21 -12.37 5.03
CA ALA A 18 -26.84 -12.63 5.47
C ALA A 18 -25.90 -11.45 5.16
N ARG A 19 -26.06 -10.81 3.99
CA ARG A 19 -25.28 -9.60 3.63
C ARG A 19 -25.62 -8.39 4.50
N ALA A 20 -26.89 -8.21 4.86
CA ALA A 20 -27.33 -7.13 5.72
C ALA A 20 -26.81 -7.33 7.16
N GLU A 21 -26.94 -8.53 7.71
CA GLU A 21 -26.41 -8.90 9.03
C GLU A 21 -24.90 -8.71 9.09
N PHE A 22 -24.17 -9.25 8.09
CA PHE A 22 -22.73 -9.07 8.00
C PHE A 22 -22.34 -7.59 7.95
N SER A 23 -23.06 -6.75 7.20
CA SER A 23 -22.78 -5.31 7.13
C SER A 23 -22.92 -4.58 8.48
N ILE A 24 -23.87 -5.02 9.32
CA ILE A 24 -24.08 -4.47 10.66
C ILE A 24 -22.94 -4.92 11.57
N GLU A 25 -22.62 -6.22 11.56
CA GLU A 25 -21.54 -6.81 12.37
C GLU A 25 -20.22 -6.07 12.18
N ILE A 26 -19.86 -5.81 10.92
CA ILE A 26 -18.58 -5.19 10.60
C ILE A 26 -18.65 -3.66 10.60
N SER A 27 -19.77 -3.03 10.99
CA SER A 27 -19.98 -1.58 10.90
C SER A 27 -19.61 -1.01 9.52
N ALA A 28 -20.16 -1.60 8.47
CA ALA A 28 -19.88 -1.24 7.09
C ALA A 28 -20.82 -0.19 6.53
N VAL A 29 -20.35 0.52 5.50
CA VAL A 29 -21.11 1.53 4.77
C VAL A 29 -21.44 1.08 3.36
N LYS A 30 -22.55 1.61 2.82
CA LYS A 30 -22.92 1.41 1.43
C LYS A 30 -21.88 2.09 0.52
N PRO A 31 -21.23 1.35 -0.41
CA PRO A 31 -20.26 1.94 -1.32
C PRO A 31 -20.96 2.85 -2.34
N LYS A 32 -20.33 3.97 -2.67
CA LYS A 32 -20.79 4.89 -3.72
C LYS A 32 -20.13 4.52 -5.05
N ILE A 33 -20.93 4.03 -6.00
CA ILE A 33 -20.47 3.77 -7.36
C ILE A 33 -20.51 5.08 -8.15
N THR A 34 -19.39 5.44 -8.78
CA THR A 34 -19.24 6.67 -9.57
C THR A 34 -18.75 6.39 -10.99
N SER A 35 -18.96 7.33 -11.92
CA SER A 35 -18.33 7.33 -13.25
C SER A 35 -16.93 7.95 -13.24
N GLU A 36 -16.59 8.70 -12.19
CA GLU A 36 -15.27 9.32 -12.02
C GLU A 36 -14.18 8.25 -11.90
N LYS A 37 -13.04 8.44 -12.58
CA LYS A 37 -11.92 7.48 -12.55
C LYS A 37 -11.13 7.60 -11.25
N LEU A 38 -11.75 7.23 -10.14
CA LEU A 38 -11.15 7.29 -8.81
C LEU A 38 -11.57 6.12 -7.91
N ILE A 39 -10.77 5.92 -6.86
CA ILE A 39 -11.10 5.15 -5.66
C ILE A 39 -10.79 6.04 -4.47
N LYS A 40 -11.77 6.28 -3.60
CA LYS A 40 -11.64 7.11 -2.41
C LYS A 40 -12.12 6.34 -1.19
N ILE A 41 -11.23 6.22 -0.22
CA ILE A 41 -11.41 5.50 1.05
C ILE A 41 -11.26 6.52 2.17
N LYS A 42 -12.21 6.53 3.12
CA LYS A 42 -12.06 7.21 4.41
C LYS A 42 -12.25 6.25 5.56
N ASN A 43 -11.27 6.25 6.48
CA ASN A 43 -11.20 5.34 7.63
C ASN A 43 -11.47 3.87 7.25
N GLY A 44 -10.90 3.41 6.14
CA GLY A 44 -11.05 2.02 5.71
C GLY A 44 -10.34 1.06 6.65
N ARG A 45 -10.96 -0.09 6.93
CA ARG A 45 -10.50 -1.08 7.91
C ARG A 45 -10.28 -2.45 7.28
N HIS A 46 -9.11 -3.02 7.52
CA HIS A 46 -8.80 -4.38 7.08
C HIS A 46 -9.17 -5.37 8.20
N LEU A 47 -10.44 -5.81 8.23
CA LEU A 47 -11.03 -6.57 9.35
C LEU A 47 -10.19 -7.75 9.86
N VAL A 48 -9.52 -8.50 8.98
CA VAL A 48 -8.64 -9.61 9.38
C VAL A 48 -7.46 -9.11 10.23
N ILE A 49 -6.78 -8.05 9.77
CA ILE A 49 -5.63 -7.46 10.45
C ILE A 49 -6.10 -6.72 11.71
N GLU A 50 -7.23 -6.02 11.62
CA GLU A 50 -7.86 -5.38 12.78
C GLU A 50 -8.15 -6.39 13.89
N ASN A 51 -8.76 -7.52 13.56
CA ASN A 51 -9.03 -8.59 14.52
C ASN A 51 -7.75 -9.22 15.10
N GLU A 52 -6.70 -9.40 14.29
CA GLU A 52 -5.41 -9.90 14.77
C GLU A 52 -4.71 -8.92 15.72
N LEU A 53 -4.77 -7.62 15.44
CA LEU A 53 -4.23 -6.58 16.30
C LEU A 53 -5.01 -6.49 17.61
N ASN A 54 -6.35 -6.53 17.55
CA ASN A 54 -7.21 -6.50 18.74
C ASN A 54 -6.89 -7.67 19.68
N LYS A 55 -6.66 -8.88 19.15
CA LYS A 55 -6.23 -10.05 19.94
C LYS A 55 -4.88 -9.85 20.64
N LYS A 56 -4.00 -9.02 20.06
CA LYS A 56 -2.70 -8.65 20.61
C LYS A 56 -2.75 -7.39 21.48
N GLY A 57 -3.94 -6.82 21.72
CA GLY A 57 -4.10 -5.58 22.48
C GLY A 57 -3.56 -4.34 21.74
N ALA A 58 -3.50 -4.38 20.42
CA ALA A 58 -3.10 -3.27 19.55
C ALA A 58 -4.31 -2.74 18.77
N GLU A 59 -4.30 -1.46 18.45
CA GLU A 59 -5.36 -0.79 17.68
C GLU A 59 -4.99 -0.74 16.20
N PHE A 60 -5.95 -1.05 15.32
CA PHE A 60 -5.78 -0.87 13.88
C PHE A 60 -5.84 0.61 13.53
N THR A 61 -4.89 1.09 12.72
CA THR A 61 -4.94 2.46 12.18
C THR A 61 -5.80 2.48 10.91
N PRO A 62 -6.96 3.16 10.89
CA PRO A 62 -7.79 3.28 9.70
C PRO A 62 -7.05 4.00 8.56
N ILE A 63 -7.35 3.60 7.32
CA ILE A 63 -6.65 4.08 6.14
C ILE A 63 -7.51 5.06 5.35
N ASP A 64 -6.94 6.24 5.11
CA ASP A 64 -7.43 7.22 4.17
C ASP A 64 -6.59 7.14 2.88
N LEU A 65 -7.26 7.01 1.73
CA LEU A 65 -6.57 6.95 0.44
C LEU A 65 -7.45 7.47 -0.68
N GLU A 66 -6.87 8.26 -1.59
CA GLU A 66 -7.52 8.69 -2.82
C GLU A 66 -6.60 8.36 -4.01
N LEU A 67 -7.04 7.40 -4.82
CA LEU A 67 -6.39 7.01 -6.06
C LEU A 67 -7.19 7.56 -7.24
N LYS A 68 -6.49 8.07 -8.25
CA LYS A 68 -7.08 8.55 -9.50
C LYS A 68 -6.56 7.72 -10.67
N SER A 69 -7.10 7.96 -11.85
CA SER A 69 -6.56 7.42 -13.10
C SER A 69 -5.06 7.68 -13.20
N GLY A 70 -4.33 6.70 -13.70
CA GLY A 70 -2.88 6.72 -13.79
C GLY A 70 -2.20 6.05 -12.59
N SER A 71 -0.96 6.43 -12.34
CA SER A 71 -0.08 5.82 -11.35
C SER A 71 -0.01 6.64 -10.07
N THR A 72 -0.04 5.95 -8.94
CA THR A 72 0.19 6.51 -7.61
C THR A 72 1.33 5.74 -6.93
N LEU A 73 2.35 6.45 -6.50
CA LEU A 73 3.43 5.88 -5.70
C LEU A 73 3.12 5.95 -4.21
N ILE A 74 3.44 4.89 -3.48
CA ILE A 74 3.37 4.82 -2.03
C ILE A 74 4.74 4.46 -1.48
N THR A 75 5.37 5.38 -0.75
CA THR A 75 6.69 5.17 -0.12
C THR A 75 6.61 5.24 1.40
N GLY A 76 7.73 4.99 2.06
CA GLY A 76 7.84 4.97 3.52
C GLY A 76 8.49 3.68 4.02
N PRO A 77 8.75 3.59 5.33
CA PRO A 77 9.38 2.42 5.93
C PRO A 77 8.56 1.12 5.69
N ASN A 78 9.25 -0.02 5.67
CA ASN A 78 8.65 -1.36 5.55
C ASN A 78 7.96 -1.80 6.83
N MET A 79 6.94 -1.04 7.22
CA MET A 79 6.20 -1.28 8.44
C MET A 79 4.72 -1.18 8.08
N GLY A 80 4.13 -2.31 7.63
CA GLY A 80 2.70 -2.56 7.48
C GLY A 80 1.88 -1.66 6.53
N GLY A 81 1.92 -0.35 6.69
CA GLY A 81 0.98 0.61 6.09
C GLY A 81 0.91 0.57 4.56
N LYS A 82 2.03 0.33 3.87
CA LYS A 82 2.08 0.26 2.41
C LYS A 82 1.29 -0.94 1.87
N THR A 83 1.71 -2.15 2.21
CA THR A 83 1.09 -3.41 1.79
C THR A 83 -0.37 -3.49 2.28
N VAL A 84 -0.65 -3.06 3.51
CA VAL A 84 -2.02 -3.06 4.05
C VAL A 84 -2.93 -2.12 3.25
N SER A 85 -2.44 -0.95 2.82
CA SER A 85 -3.20 -0.03 1.97
C SER A 85 -3.57 -0.65 0.63
N LEU A 86 -2.65 -1.38 0.00
CA LEU A 86 -2.93 -2.09 -1.25
C LEU A 86 -3.96 -3.21 -1.03
N LYS A 87 -3.74 -4.09 -0.02
CA LYS A 87 -4.66 -5.18 0.35
C LYS A 87 -6.06 -4.66 0.63
N LEU A 88 -6.17 -3.57 1.39
CA LEU A 88 -7.43 -2.93 1.72
C LEU A 88 -8.12 -2.40 0.46
N THR A 89 -7.40 -1.69 -0.41
CA THR A 89 -7.97 -1.15 -1.65
C THR A 89 -8.55 -2.26 -2.54
N ALA A 90 -7.82 -3.36 -2.72
CA ALA A 90 -8.31 -4.54 -3.42
C ALA A 90 -9.57 -5.11 -2.76
N LEU A 91 -9.50 -5.36 -1.44
CA LEU A 91 -10.57 -5.97 -0.68
C LEU A 91 -11.87 -5.16 -0.75
N LEU A 92 -11.82 -3.86 -0.46
CA LEU A 92 -13.02 -2.99 -0.50
C LEU A 92 -13.61 -2.92 -1.92
N THR A 93 -12.76 -2.89 -2.95
CA THR A 93 -13.21 -2.89 -4.36
C THR A 93 -13.91 -4.20 -4.71
N VAL A 94 -13.34 -5.35 -4.35
CA VAL A 94 -13.94 -6.68 -4.57
C VAL A 94 -15.27 -6.80 -3.82
N MET A 95 -15.29 -6.44 -2.54
CA MET A 95 -16.49 -6.45 -1.71
C MET A 95 -17.61 -5.64 -2.37
N ALA A 96 -17.32 -4.38 -2.74
CA ALA A 96 -18.30 -3.51 -3.36
C ALA A 96 -18.81 -4.03 -4.71
N GLN A 97 -17.93 -4.60 -5.55
CA GLN A 97 -18.33 -5.22 -6.84
C GLN A 97 -19.15 -6.51 -6.66
N HIS A 98 -19.02 -7.19 -5.52
CA HIS A 98 -19.87 -8.31 -5.11
C HIS A 98 -21.09 -7.85 -4.28
N SER A 99 -21.44 -6.57 -4.40
CA SER A 99 -22.56 -5.91 -3.72
C SER A 99 -22.46 -5.89 -2.19
N LEU A 100 -21.33 -6.24 -1.58
CA LEU A 100 -21.17 -6.12 -0.13
C LEU A 100 -20.98 -4.66 0.27
N PHE A 101 -21.47 -4.31 1.46
CA PHE A 101 -21.09 -3.07 2.12
C PHE A 101 -19.67 -3.21 2.64
N VAL A 102 -18.96 -2.10 2.80
CA VAL A 102 -17.51 -2.11 3.05
C VAL A 102 -17.16 -1.48 4.41
N PRO A 103 -16.19 -2.04 5.16
CA PRO A 103 -15.79 -1.56 6.48
C PRO A 103 -14.95 -0.27 6.37
N ALA A 104 -15.63 0.86 6.23
CA ALA A 104 -15.06 2.20 6.12
C ALA A 104 -16.10 3.24 6.57
N ASP A 105 -15.69 4.49 6.78
CA ASP A 105 -16.65 5.58 6.98
C ASP A 105 -17.18 6.11 5.64
N TYR A 106 -16.36 6.01 4.59
CA TYR A 106 -16.75 6.36 3.22
C TYR A 106 -15.95 5.53 2.21
N PHE A 107 -16.64 5.04 1.18
CA PHE A 107 -16.01 4.41 0.03
C PHE A 107 -16.70 4.84 -1.26
N GLU A 108 -15.95 5.44 -2.17
CA GLU A 108 -16.41 5.80 -3.51
C GLU A 108 -15.45 5.20 -4.54
N PHE A 109 -16.01 4.53 -5.55
CA PHE A 109 -15.18 3.89 -6.55
C PHE A 109 -15.90 3.81 -7.90
N ASN A 110 -15.12 3.73 -8.96
CA ASN A 110 -15.61 3.35 -10.28
C ASN A 110 -15.29 1.88 -10.58
N LEU A 111 -16.24 1.16 -11.19
CA LEU A 111 -16.15 -0.27 -11.49
C LEU A 111 -14.88 -0.62 -12.29
N ARG A 112 -14.28 -1.76 -11.95
CA ARG A 112 -13.07 -2.28 -12.58
C ARG A 112 -13.38 -3.58 -13.32
N ASN A 113 -12.83 -3.70 -14.53
CA ASN A 113 -12.92 -4.90 -15.35
C ASN A 113 -12.04 -6.02 -14.78
N TYR A 114 -10.89 -5.66 -14.20
CA TYR A 114 -9.98 -6.59 -13.56
C TYR A 114 -9.24 -5.91 -12.40
N ILE A 115 -8.76 -6.75 -11.48
CA ILE A 115 -7.85 -6.34 -10.41
C ILE A 115 -6.58 -7.16 -10.59
N TYR A 116 -5.46 -6.48 -10.85
CA TYR A 116 -4.14 -7.08 -10.79
C TYR A 116 -3.53 -6.77 -9.43
N PHE A 117 -3.11 -7.82 -8.72
CA PHE A 117 -2.47 -7.68 -7.42
C PHE A 117 -1.18 -8.50 -7.36
N SER A 118 -0.06 -7.81 -7.25
CA SER A 118 1.26 -8.41 -7.05
C SER A 118 1.74 -8.11 -5.65
N LEU A 119 1.98 -9.17 -4.88
CA LEU A 119 2.55 -9.09 -3.54
C LEU A 119 3.95 -9.69 -3.54
N THR A 120 4.90 -8.99 -2.94
CA THR A 120 6.18 -9.58 -2.59
C THR A 120 5.95 -10.54 -1.43
N SER A 121 6.16 -11.84 -1.67
CA SER A 121 6.13 -12.87 -0.64
C SER A 121 7.55 -13.14 -0.13
N ASP A 122 7.72 -13.24 1.18
CA ASP A 122 8.98 -13.69 1.82
C ASP A 122 9.35 -15.15 1.50
N ASP A 123 8.51 -15.87 0.74
CA ASP A 123 8.79 -17.24 0.30
C ASP A 123 9.99 -17.26 -0.66
N ILE A 124 11.12 -17.69 -0.12
CA ILE A 124 12.43 -17.91 -0.76
C ILE A 124 12.32 -19.06 -1.79
N LYS A 125 11.54 -18.88 -2.85
CA LYS A 125 11.62 -19.69 -4.06
C LYS A 125 12.43 -18.90 -5.09
N SER A 126 13.75 -19.10 -5.05
CA SER A 126 14.77 -18.69 -6.03
C SER A 126 14.59 -17.31 -6.71
N GLY A 127 15.48 -16.36 -6.38
CA GLY A 127 15.39 -14.94 -6.78
C GLY A 127 15.23 -14.62 -8.29
N LEU A 128 15.67 -15.49 -9.20
CA LEU A 128 15.41 -15.32 -10.66
C LEU A 128 13.96 -15.63 -11.05
N SER A 129 13.29 -16.53 -10.32
CA SER A 129 11.93 -16.95 -10.66
C SER A 129 10.90 -15.88 -10.30
N ASN A 130 11.07 -15.20 -9.16
CA ASN A 130 10.11 -14.18 -8.70
C ASN A 130 10.09 -12.95 -9.62
N PHE A 131 11.26 -12.39 -9.99
CA PHE A 131 11.31 -11.24 -10.90
C PHE A 131 10.82 -11.63 -12.31
N GLY A 132 11.24 -12.78 -12.84
CA GLY A 132 10.75 -13.26 -14.13
C GLY A 132 9.24 -13.47 -14.16
N THR A 133 8.67 -14.01 -13.07
CA THR A 133 7.22 -14.18 -12.91
C THR A 133 6.50 -12.84 -12.78
N GLU A 134 7.04 -11.88 -12.02
CA GLU A 134 6.51 -10.52 -11.93
C GLU A 134 6.39 -9.87 -13.32
N ILE A 135 7.50 -9.88 -14.09
CA ILE A 135 7.54 -9.32 -15.45
C ILE A 135 6.61 -10.07 -16.41
N SER A 136 6.58 -11.41 -16.34
CA SER A 136 5.68 -12.24 -17.14
C SER A 136 4.20 -11.91 -16.85
N ASN A 137 3.86 -11.68 -15.59
CA ASN A 137 2.51 -11.31 -15.19
C ASN A 137 2.15 -9.89 -15.63
N LEU A 138 3.07 -8.94 -15.50
CA LEU A 138 2.88 -7.56 -15.96
C LEU A 138 2.70 -7.45 -17.47
N LYS A 139 3.23 -8.39 -18.26
CA LYS A 139 2.96 -8.48 -19.70
C LYS A 139 1.45 -8.55 -19.98
N TYR A 140 0.70 -9.33 -19.21
CA TYR A 140 -0.75 -9.45 -19.39
C TYR A 140 -1.48 -8.17 -18.98
N VAL A 141 -0.99 -7.50 -17.93
CA VAL A 141 -1.54 -6.21 -17.49
C VAL A 141 -1.37 -5.17 -18.59
N VAL A 142 -0.19 -5.04 -19.17
CA VAL A 142 0.07 -4.11 -20.29
C VAL A 142 -0.74 -4.50 -21.53
N ALA A 143 -0.89 -5.79 -21.80
CA ALA A 143 -1.69 -6.29 -22.93
C ALA A 143 -3.20 -6.06 -22.78
N ALA A 144 -3.71 -5.84 -21.57
CA ALA A 144 -5.12 -5.50 -21.33
C ALA A 144 -5.53 -4.15 -21.93
N GLY A 145 -4.56 -3.28 -22.28
CA GLY A 145 -4.81 -2.06 -23.06
C GLY A 145 -5.72 -1.07 -22.33
N ASP A 146 -6.87 -0.77 -22.94
CA ASP A 146 -7.81 0.27 -22.49
C ASP A 146 -8.86 -0.22 -21.48
N ASP A 147 -8.79 -1.48 -21.05
CA ASP A 147 -9.66 -2.00 -20.00
C ASP A 147 -9.46 -1.27 -18.66
N LYS A 148 -10.55 -1.09 -17.90
CA LYS A 148 -10.50 -0.38 -16.61
C LYS A 148 -9.90 -1.27 -15.54
N GLY A 149 -8.57 -1.27 -15.44
CA GLY A 149 -7.84 -2.01 -14.41
C GLY A 149 -7.76 -1.30 -13.07
N LEU A 150 -7.72 -2.07 -11.98
CA LEU A 150 -7.10 -1.68 -10.72
C LEU A 150 -5.80 -2.47 -10.58
N ILE A 151 -4.66 -1.79 -10.54
CA ILE A 151 -3.34 -2.39 -10.58
C ILE A 151 -2.62 -2.06 -9.28
N LEU A 152 -2.32 -3.07 -8.49
CA LEU A 152 -1.77 -2.92 -7.15
C LEU A 152 -0.48 -3.73 -7.08
N ILE A 153 0.66 -3.05 -6.89
CA ILE A 153 1.98 -3.69 -6.94
C ILE A 153 2.73 -3.36 -5.66
N ASP A 154 3.10 -4.37 -4.91
CA ASP A 154 3.99 -4.24 -3.76
C ASP A 154 5.46 -4.42 -4.19
N GLU A 155 6.32 -3.49 -3.77
CA GLU A 155 7.77 -3.47 -3.98
C GLU A 155 8.23 -3.83 -5.40
N ILE A 156 7.77 -3.05 -6.39
CA ILE A 156 8.07 -3.30 -7.80
C ILE A 156 9.57 -3.47 -8.06
N ALA A 157 9.92 -4.51 -8.83
CA ALA A 157 11.28 -4.81 -9.28
C ALA A 157 12.34 -4.96 -8.17
N HIS A 158 11.95 -5.35 -6.95
CA HIS A 158 12.87 -5.52 -5.82
C HIS A 158 13.88 -6.69 -6.00
N GLY A 159 13.57 -7.67 -6.86
CA GLY A 159 14.36 -8.91 -7.01
C GLY A 159 15.60 -8.86 -7.90
N THR A 160 16.04 -7.69 -8.37
CA THR A 160 17.16 -7.52 -9.31
C THR A 160 18.17 -6.47 -8.86
N ASN A 161 19.22 -6.23 -9.65
CA ASN A 161 20.19 -5.15 -9.43
C ASN A 161 19.46 -3.81 -9.19
N PRO A 162 19.76 -3.06 -8.12
CA PRO A 162 19.06 -1.80 -7.81
C PRO A 162 19.00 -0.78 -8.95
N ALA A 163 20.04 -0.65 -9.77
CA ALA A 163 20.06 0.27 -10.90
C ALA A 163 19.13 -0.17 -12.03
N GLU A 164 19.12 -1.46 -12.34
CA GLU A 164 18.23 -2.05 -13.35
C GLU A 164 16.78 -2.07 -12.85
N GLY A 165 16.56 -2.46 -11.59
CA GLY A 165 15.24 -2.46 -10.95
C GLY A 165 14.62 -1.07 -10.93
N TYR A 166 15.42 -0.03 -10.65
CA TYR A 166 14.99 1.36 -10.77
C TYR A 166 14.53 1.71 -12.20
N ALA A 167 15.34 1.40 -13.22
CA ALA A 167 15.04 1.73 -14.61
C ALA A 167 13.80 0.99 -15.13
N ILE A 168 13.65 -0.28 -14.76
CA ILE A 168 12.51 -1.12 -15.14
C ILE A 168 11.25 -0.63 -14.43
N ALA A 169 11.31 -0.37 -13.13
CA ALA A 169 10.20 0.20 -12.38
C ALA A 169 9.73 1.54 -12.96
N TYR A 170 10.68 2.42 -13.32
CA TYR A 170 10.36 3.69 -13.99
C TYR A 170 9.55 3.45 -15.27
N GLY A 171 10.04 2.60 -16.20
CA GLY A 171 9.36 2.35 -17.46
C GLY A 171 7.99 1.69 -17.30
N ILE A 172 7.83 0.79 -16.34
CA ILE A 172 6.53 0.19 -16.02
C ILE A 172 5.56 1.25 -15.50
N ILE A 173 5.97 2.06 -14.51
CA ILE A 173 5.09 3.06 -13.91
C ILE A 173 4.66 4.10 -14.95
N GLU A 174 5.59 4.56 -15.80
CA GLU A 174 5.31 5.48 -16.89
C GLU A 174 4.29 4.87 -17.88
N LYS A 175 4.46 3.58 -18.23
CA LYS A 175 3.48 2.89 -19.07
C LYS A 175 2.11 2.81 -18.41
N LEU A 176 2.04 2.40 -17.15
CA LEU A 176 0.80 2.27 -16.39
C LEU A 176 0.09 3.61 -16.19
N ASP A 177 0.83 4.70 -16.06
CA ASP A 177 0.28 6.05 -15.87
C ASP A 177 -0.54 6.51 -17.08
N THR A 178 -0.16 6.08 -18.28
CA THR A 178 -0.87 6.39 -19.53
C THR A 178 -2.08 5.49 -19.81
N MET A 179 -2.27 4.41 -19.05
CA MET A 179 -3.35 3.46 -19.28
C MET A 179 -4.67 3.93 -18.67
N ASN A 180 -5.78 3.32 -19.10
CA ASN A 180 -7.11 3.55 -18.51
C ASN A 180 -7.29 2.81 -17.17
N SER A 181 -6.26 2.82 -16.33
CA SER A 181 -6.21 2.10 -15.06
C SER A 181 -6.09 3.06 -13.88
N ILE A 182 -6.35 2.53 -12.69
CA ILE A 182 -5.95 3.13 -11.42
C ILE A 182 -4.85 2.24 -10.86
N SER A 183 -3.64 2.77 -10.71
CA SER A 183 -2.49 2.01 -10.24
C SER A 183 -1.96 2.55 -8.92
N ALA A 184 -1.73 1.68 -7.94
CA ALA A 184 -1.00 2.02 -6.71
C ALA A 184 0.20 1.08 -6.57
N ILE A 185 1.39 1.68 -6.52
CA ILE A 185 2.67 0.96 -6.54
C ILE A 185 3.46 1.35 -5.30
N THR A 186 3.91 0.37 -4.52
CA THR A 186 4.85 0.62 -3.42
C THR A 186 6.28 0.40 -3.93
N THR A 187 7.23 1.18 -3.41
CA THR A 187 8.62 1.07 -3.82
C THR A 187 9.58 1.53 -2.74
N HIS A 188 10.80 0.98 -2.80
CA HIS A 188 11.98 1.47 -2.08
C HIS A 188 12.73 2.54 -2.87
N TYR A 189 12.47 2.65 -4.17
CA TYR A 189 13.10 3.59 -5.07
C TYR A 189 12.47 4.98 -4.94
N GLN A 190 12.72 5.61 -3.81
CA GLN A 190 12.23 6.94 -3.45
C GLN A 190 12.48 7.99 -4.56
N ARG A 191 13.61 7.90 -5.26
CA ARG A 191 13.97 8.78 -6.38
C ARG A 191 12.96 8.72 -7.56
N LEU A 192 12.14 7.68 -7.68
CA LEU A 192 11.10 7.59 -8.72
C LEU A 192 10.06 8.70 -8.56
N ALA A 193 9.66 9.01 -7.32
CA ALA A 193 8.68 10.05 -7.03
C ALA A 193 9.14 11.45 -7.45
N ASN A 194 10.46 11.69 -7.52
CA ASN A 194 11.00 12.98 -7.94
C ASN A 194 11.15 13.12 -9.46
N LYS A 195 11.24 12.00 -10.18
CA LYS A 195 11.38 11.96 -11.64
C LYS A 195 10.04 11.87 -12.36
N LEU A 196 9.07 11.16 -11.78
CA LEU A 196 7.74 10.98 -12.34
C LEU A 196 6.80 12.07 -11.79
N GLU A 197 6.05 12.75 -12.66
CA GLU A 197 5.05 13.76 -12.26
C GLU A 197 3.72 13.10 -11.86
N ILE A 198 3.78 12.16 -10.92
CA ILE A 198 2.64 11.35 -10.51
C ILE A 198 2.24 11.61 -9.05
N THR A 199 1.05 11.12 -8.67
CA THR A 199 0.60 11.25 -7.28
C THR A 199 1.49 10.42 -6.37
N HIS A 200 1.93 11.02 -5.26
CA HIS A 200 2.81 10.38 -4.29
C HIS A 200 2.21 10.47 -2.88
N PHE A 201 2.06 9.30 -2.25
CA PHE A 201 1.76 9.16 -0.84
C PHE A 201 2.95 8.58 -0.09
N GLN A 202 3.09 8.96 1.18
CA GLN A 202 4.08 8.44 2.08
C GLN A 202 3.42 8.01 3.39
N VAL A 203 3.85 6.88 3.95
CA VAL A 203 3.52 6.52 5.33
C VAL A 203 4.17 7.53 6.27
N LYS A 204 3.39 8.14 7.18
CA LYS A 204 3.87 9.15 8.13
C LYS A 204 5.07 8.67 8.95
N GLY A 205 5.10 7.38 9.29
CA GLY A 205 6.25 6.76 9.93
C GLY A 205 6.29 7.04 11.42
N LEU A 206 7.47 7.34 11.96
CA LEU A 206 7.65 7.54 13.39
C LEU A 206 7.07 8.87 13.89
N ASP A 207 6.12 8.78 14.83
CA ASP A 207 5.58 9.94 15.55
C ASP A 207 6.61 10.51 16.52
N LYS A 208 7.00 11.77 16.29
CA LYS A 208 8.04 12.46 17.06
C LYS A 208 7.64 12.70 18.52
N ASP A 209 6.37 12.98 18.76
CA ASP A 209 5.86 13.31 20.10
C ASP A 209 5.77 12.04 20.96
N LEU A 210 5.30 10.93 20.36
CA LEU A 210 5.32 9.62 21.02
C LEU A 210 6.74 9.14 21.29
N LEU A 211 7.67 9.33 20.34
CA LEU A 211 9.08 9.01 20.55
C LEU A 211 9.70 9.79 21.71
N ALA A 212 9.44 11.10 21.80
CA ALA A 212 9.94 11.91 22.90
C ALA A 212 9.39 11.44 24.25
N LYS A 213 8.10 11.09 24.29
CA LYS A 213 7.42 10.59 25.49
C LYS A 213 7.98 9.24 25.97
N TYR A 214 8.27 8.33 25.04
CA TYR A 214 8.70 6.97 25.36
C TYR A 214 10.20 6.73 25.27
N HIS A 215 11.01 7.77 25.02
CA HIS A 215 12.46 7.67 24.77
C HIS A 215 13.19 6.72 25.74
N ASN A 216 12.97 6.90 27.05
CA ASN A 216 13.64 6.08 28.08
C ASN A 216 13.17 4.62 28.08
N HIS A 217 11.92 4.36 27.69
CA HIS A 217 11.35 3.02 27.66
C HIS A 217 11.75 2.25 26.40
N ILE A 218 12.02 2.94 25.27
CA ILE A 218 12.44 2.29 24.02
C ILE A 218 13.76 1.51 24.22
N ARG A 219 14.68 2.05 25.02
CA ARG A 219 15.95 1.38 25.34
C ARG A 219 15.77 0.10 26.18
N GLU A 220 14.71 0.03 26.99
CA GLU A 220 14.47 -1.10 27.91
C GLU A 220 13.54 -2.17 27.31
N LYS A 221 12.52 -1.75 26.54
CA LYS A 221 11.47 -2.62 26.00
C LYS A 221 11.49 -2.76 24.47
N GLY A 222 12.45 -2.14 23.79
CA GLY A 222 12.79 -2.39 22.39
C GLY A 222 11.66 -2.14 21.38
N ILE A 223 11.43 -3.14 20.53
CA ILE A 223 10.60 -3.09 19.30
C ILE A 223 9.11 -2.83 19.59
N ASP A 224 8.57 -3.33 20.70
CA ASP A 224 7.14 -3.20 21.00
C ASP A 224 6.70 -1.75 21.22
N ILE A 225 7.58 -0.93 21.81
CA ILE A 225 7.31 0.50 21.99
C ILE A 225 7.49 1.26 20.69
N LEU A 226 8.43 0.86 19.84
CA LEU A 226 8.58 1.46 18.51
C LEU A 226 7.32 1.25 17.67
N ASN A 227 6.73 0.06 17.70
CA ASN A 227 5.46 -0.21 17.02
C ASN A 227 4.33 0.72 17.50
N LYS A 228 4.31 1.09 18.80
CA LYS A 228 3.34 2.06 19.34
C LYS A 228 3.59 3.50 18.90
N CYS A 229 4.82 3.82 18.52
CA CYS A 229 5.21 5.13 18.00
C CYS A 229 5.06 5.22 16.47
N MET A 230 4.61 4.16 15.79
CA MET A 230 4.40 4.17 14.35
C MET A 230 3.01 4.73 14.00
N ASP A 231 2.99 5.73 13.13
CA ASP A 231 1.79 6.23 12.47
C ASP A 231 1.73 5.64 11.06
N TYR A 232 0.83 4.67 10.88
CA TYR A 232 0.63 3.96 9.62
C TYR A 232 -0.23 4.74 8.62
N ARG A 233 -0.73 5.94 8.96
CA ARG A 233 -1.52 6.76 8.04
C ARG A 233 -0.69 7.20 6.85
N LEU A 234 -1.35 7.25 5.69
CA LEU A 234 -0.78 7.82 4.47
C LEU A 234 -1.00 9.32 4.44
N GLU A 235 0.03 10.06 4.03
CA GLU A 235 -0.05 11.48 3.72
C GLU A 235 0.39 11.74 2.29
N ARG A 236 -0.27 12.69 1.63
CA ARG A 236 0.10 13.09 0.27
C ARG A 236 1.33 13.97 0.34
N VAL A 237 2.35 13.63 -0.45
CA VAL A 237 3.58 14.40 -0.54
C VAL A 237 3.36 15.55 -1.52
N THR A 238 3.44 16.79 -1.03
CA THR A 238 3.17 18.02 -1.81
C THR A 238 4.43 18.75 -2.25
N SER A 239 5.59 18.39 -1.72
CA SER A 239 6.87 19.02 -2.02
C SER A 239 7.93 17.93 -2.18
N LYS A 240 8.85 18.09 -3.15
CA LYS A 240 10.05 17.28 -3.28
C LYS A 240 10.92 17.49 -2.02
N ARG A 241 10.64 16.74 -0.95
CA ARG A 241 11.36 16.77 0.33
C ARG A 241 12.25 15.56 0.45
N ASP A 242 13.25 15.70 1.31
CA ASP A 242 14.09 14.60 1.77
C ASP A 242 13.23 13.50 2.39
N PHE A 243 13.53 12.28 2.00
CA PHE A 243 12.82 11.10 2.46
C PHE A 243 13.20 10.79 3.92
N PRO A 244 12.24 10.35 4.75
CA PRO A 244 12.50 10.03 6.15
C PRO A 244 13.55 8.91 6.27
N GLN A 245 14.63 9.20 7.00
CA GLN A 245 15.72 8.26 7.31
C GLN A 245 15.35 7.36 8.51
N ASP A 246 14.21 6.70 8.43
CA ASP A 246 13.66 6.00 9.59
C ASP A 246 14.51 4.79 10.00
N ALA A 247 15.18 4.11 9.07
CA ALA A 247 15.97 2.91 9.40
C ALA A 247 17.16 3.20 10.34
N ILE A 248 18.00 4.20 10.00
CA ILE A 248 19.14 4.62 10.85
C ILE A 248 18.62 5.17 12.18
N ARG A 249 17.53 5.92 12.15
CA ARG A 249 16.90 6.49 13.35
C ARG A 249 16.37 5.40 14.28
N ILE A 250 15.68 4.40 13.75
CA ILE A 250 15.18 3.22 14.47
C ILE A 250 16.36 2.46 15.09
N ALA A 251 17.42 2.19 14.33
CA ALA A 251 18.59 1.50 14.83
C ALA A 251 19.25 2.27 16.00
N GLY A 252 19.36 3.60 15.89
CA GLY A 252 19.85 4.44 16.98
C GLY A 252 18.96 4.42 18.23
N LEU A 253 17.62 4.43 18.05
CA LEU A 253 16.66 4.33 19.16
C LEU A 253 16.73 2.98 19.88
N LEU A 254 17.01 1.91 19.14
CA LEU A 254 17.26 0.56 19.68
C LEU A 254 18.62 0.41 20.37
N GLY A 255 19.44 1.47 20.39
CA GLY A 255 20.74 1.44 21.05
C GLY A 255 21.84 0.75 20.24
N PHE A 256 21.72 0.73 18.91
CA PHE A 256 22.78 0.22 18.04
C PHE A 256 24.05 1.09 18.12
N ASP A 257 25.17 0.51 17.73
CA ASP A 257 26.50 1.11 17.85
C ASP A 257 26.61 2.47 17.13
N GLN A 258 27.11 3.49 17.83
CA GLN A 258 27.16 4.86 17.30
C GLN A 258 28.17 5.00 16.16
N GLU A 259 29.31 4.31 16.21
CA GLU A 259 30.35 4.38 15.16
C GLU A 259 29.83 3.78 13.85
N ILE A 260 29.07 2.68 13.94
CA ILE A 260 28.39 2.08 12.78
C ILE A 260 27.33 3.04 12.22
N LEU A 261 26.52 3.67 13.09
CA LEU A 261 25.47 4.60 12.66
C LEU A 261 26.03 5.88 12.02
N GLU A 262 27.14 6.41 12.53
CA GLU A 262 27.85 7.54 11.93
C GLU A 262 28.42 7.18 10.55
N THR A 263 29.03 5.99 10.44
CA THR A 263 29.51 5.47 9.16
C THR A 263 28.37 5.36 8.14
N ALA A 264 27.22 4.81 8.53
CA ALA A 264 26.06 4.67 7.67
C ALA A 264 25.50 6.04 7.20
N LYS A 265 25.43 7.03 8.10
CA LYS A 265 25.02 8.40 7.75
C LYS A 265 25.96 9.06 6.75
N ASN A 266 27.27 8.86 6.92
CA ASN A 266 28.27 9.45 6.03
C ASN A 266 28.16 8.89 4.60
N ILE A 267 27.97 7.57 4.45
CA ILE A 267 27.77 6.93 3.14
C ILE A 267 26.51 7.47 2.45
N MET A 268 25.38 7.54 3.17
CA MET A 268 24.12 8.04 2.60
C MET A 268 24.20 9.49 2.13
N ASN A 269 24.88 10.35 2.89
CA ASN A 269 25.04 11.76 2.52
C ASN A 269 25.87 11.91 1.23
N ASN A 270 26.94 11.11 1.09
CA ASN A 270 27.79 11.12 -0.11
C ASN A 270 27.04 10.64 -1.37
N ASP A 271 26.22 9.59 -1.26
CA ASP A 271 25.39 9.08 -2.35
C ASP A 271 24.24 10.03 -2.75
N SER A 272 23.85 10.93 -1.85
CA SER A 272 22.84 11.96 -2.11
C SER A 272 23.43 13.16 -2.85
N THR A 273 24.73 13.42 -2.69
CA THR A 273 25.46 14.50 -3.38
C THR A 273 26.09 14.09 -4.72
N GLY A 274 26.35 12.81 -4.95
CA GLY A 274 27.04 12.30 -6.16
C GLY A 274 26.23 12.24 -7.46
N GLY A 275 25.04 12.86 -7.53
CA GLY A 275 24.16 12.85 -8.70
C GLY A 275 24.23 14.09 -9.60
N ILE A 276 25.07 15.07 -9.28
CA ILE A 276 25.30 16.27 -10.09
C ILE A 276 26.77 16.30 -10.51
N GLU A 277 27.21 15.31 -11.27
CA GLU A 277 28.32 15.51 -12.20
C GLU A 277 27.73 15.67 -13.60
N ASN A 278 27.54 16.94 -13.96
CA ASN A 278 27.51 17.36 -15.36
C ASN A 278 28.79 16.84 -16.03
N ASN A 279 28.63 15.94 -16.99
CA ASN A 279 29.67 15.66 -17.98
C ASN A 279 29.02 15.63 -19.36
N GLY A 280 29.31 16.66 -20.16
CA GLY A 280 29.17 16.69 -21.62
C GLY A 280 27.98 17.47 -22.15
#